data_AF-A0A316T8D3-F1
#
_entry.id   AF-A0A316T8D3-F1
#
_cell.length_a   1.000
_cell.length_b   1.000
_cell.length_c   1.000
_cell.angle_alpha   90.00
_cell.angle_beta   90.00
_cell.angle_gamma   90.00
#
_symmetry.space_group_name_H-M   'P 1'
#
loop_
_entity.id
_entity.type
_entity.pdbx_description
1 polymer ?
#
loop_
_entity_poly.entity_id
_entity_poly.type
_entity_poly.pdbx_seq_one_letter_code
_entity_poly.pdbx_strand_id
1 'polypeptide(L)' 'MACFAQENHKVVSIELLESGNYDIQGFISEIKDTIITVEQLDDYGKKDGISIISFSDITSISCDSNEEIALTLLAEKQ' A
#
# COMPACT_ATOMS: atom_id res chain seq x y z
N MET A 1 -5.73 -9.91 -3.13
CA MET A 1 -4.47 -9.15 -3.23
C MET A 1 -4.11 -8.51 -1.89
N ALA A 2 -4.94 -7.64 -1.33
CA ALA A 2 -4.66 -6.97 -0.04
C ALA A 2 -4.27 -7.94 1.10
N CYS A 3 -5.05 -8.99 1.38
CA CYS A 3 -4.70 -9.97 2.43
C CYS A 3 -3.35 -10.65 2.17
N PHE A 4 -3.08 -11.03 0.91
CA PHE A 4 -1.81 -11.65 0.53
C PHE A 4 -0.63 -10.69 0.79
N ALA A 5 -0.75 -9.43 0.38
CA ALA A 5 0.30 -8.43 0.63
C ALA A 5 0.51 -8.18 2.12
N GLN A 6 -0.57 -8.11 2.91
CA GLN A 6 -0.50 -7.99 4.38
C GLN A 6 0.21 -9.19 5.01
N GLU A 7 -0.22 -10.41 4.70
CA GLU A 7 0.33 -11.67 5.25
C GLU A 7 1.81 -11.86 4.92
N ASN A 8 2.25 -11.37 3.75
CA ASN A 8 3.63 -11.52 3.27
C ASN A 8 4.47 -10.26 3.49
N HIS A 9 3.96 -9.28 4.24
CA HIS A 9 4.64 -8.01 4.55
C HIS A 9 5.19 -7.30 3.29
N LYS A 10 4.33 -7.11 2.30
CA LYS A 10 4.68 -6.47 1.02
C LYS A 10 4.11 -5.07 0.94
N VAL A 11 4.88 -4.17 0.35
CA VAL A 11 4.36 -2.85 -0.05
C VAL A 11 3.28 -3.04 -1.10
N VAL A 12 2.23 -2.22 -0.99
CA VAL A 12 1.18 -2.08 -2.01
C VAL A 12 1.20 -0.67 -2.57
N SER A 13 0.82 -0.54 -3.85
CA SER A 13 0.41 0.73 -4.45
C SER A 13 -1.07 0.68 -4.75
N ILE A 14 -1.81 1.73 -4.41
CA ILE A 14 -3.28 1.77 -4.48
C ILE A 14 -3.71 3.00 -5.28
N GLU A 15 -4.52 2.77 -6.30
CA GLU A 15 -5.23 3.82 -7.04
C GLU A 15 -6.63 3.98 -6.46
N LEU A 16 -7.04 5.22 -6.24
CA LEU A 16 -8.36 5.59 -5.76
C LEU A 16 -9.17 6.28 -6.86
N LEU A 17 -10.48 5.99 -6.90
CA LEU A 17 -11.48 6.76 -7.66
C LEU A 17 -11.12 7.04 -9.14
N GLU A 18 -10.51 6.07 -9.82
CA GLU A 18 -10.06 6.15 -11.21
C GLU A 18 -9.14 7.35 -11.47
N SER A 19 -8.29 7.70 -10.48
CA SER A 19 -7.39 8.85 -10.56
C SER A 19 -6.33 8.72 -11.66
N GLY A 20 -6.05 7.51 -12.13
CA GLY A 20 -4.96 7.20 -13.05
C GLY A 20 -3.56 7.28 -12.40
N ASN A 21 -3.48 7.39 -11.07
CA ASN A 21 -2.23 7.46 -10.32
C ASN A 21 -2.27 6.50 -9.12
N TYR A 22 -1.10 6.04 -8.65
CA TYR A 22 -1.02 5.38 -7.35
C TYR A 22 -1.03 6.43 -6.24
N ASP A 23 -2.22 6.68 -5.68
CA ASP A 23 -2.47 7.70 -4.68
C ASP A 23 -1.87 7.36 -3.31
N ILE A 24 -1.73 6.07 -3.00
CA ILE A 24 -1.21 5.57 -1.72
C ILE A 24 -0.20 4.47 -1.97
N GLN A 25 0.93 4.51 -1.27
CA GLN A 25 1.91 3.42 -1.22
C GLN A 25 2.29 3.09 0.23
N GLY A 26 2.45 1.80 0.57
CA GLY A 26 2.91 1.41 1.89
C GLY A 26 2.52 -0.01 2.31
N PHE A 27 2.65 -0.31 3.60
CA PHE A 27 2.30 -1.61 4.17
C PHE A 27 0.87 -1.62 4.71
N ILE A 28 0.12 -2.66 4.39
CA ILE A 28 -1.21 -2.85 4.98
C ILE A 28 -1.04 -3.27 6.44
N SER A 29 -1.52 -2.43 7.36
CA SER A 29 -1.46 -2.73 8.80
C SER A 29 -2.74 -3.41 9.30
N GLU A 30 -3.90 -3.08 8.72
CA GLU A 30 -5.19 -3.68 9.09
C GLU A 30 -6.12 -3.82 7.87
N ILE A 31 -6.85 -4.93 7.81
CA ILE A 31 -7.99 -5.12 6.92
C ILE A 31 -9.16 -5.50 7.81
N LYS A 32 -10.21 -4.67 7.81
CA LYS A 32 -11.39 -4.89 8.66
C LYS A 32 -12.65 -4.43 7.97
N ASP A 33 -13.65 -5.32 7.93
CA ASP A 33 -14.94 -5.08 7.30
C ASP A 33 -14.77 -4.60 5.85
N THR A 34 -15.11 -3.34 5.56
CA THR A 34 -14.98 -2.72 4.24
C THR A 34 -13.82 -1.71 4.16
N ILE A 35 -12.92 -1.71 5.13
CA ILE A 35 -11.86 -0.71 5.29
C ILE A 35 -10.49 -1.39 5.28
N ILE A 36 -9.52 -0.69 4.69
CA ILE A 36 -8.10 -1.03 4.76
C ILE A 36 -7.30 0.14 5.32
N THR A 37 -6.38 -0.17 6.24
CA THR A 37 -5.44 0.77 6.85
C THR A 37 -4.05 0.50 6.31
N VAL A 38 -3.39 1.54 5.82
CA VAL A 38 -2.04 1.48 5.23
C VAL A 38 -1.10 2.39 6.01
N GLU A 39 0.00 1.83 6.54
CA GLU A 39 1.16 2.60 6.98
C GLU A 39 1.91 3.07 5.73
N GLN A 40 1.81 4.37 5.43
CA GLN A 40 2.32 4.93 4.19
C GLN A 40 3.84 5.04 4.22
N LEU A 41 4.43 4.93 3.04
CA LEU A 41 5.85 5.16 2.80
C LEU A 41 6.04 6.32 1.81
N ASP A 42 7.05 7.16 2.07
CA ASP A 42 7.57 8.07 1.05
C ASP A 42 8.36 7.29 -0.02
N ASP A 43 8.78 7.97 -1.09
CA ASP A 43 9.54 7.36 -2.19
C ASP A 43 10.92 6.82 -1.79
N TYR A 44 11.35 7.08 -0.55
CA TYR A 44 12.60 6.60 0.03
C TYR A 44 12.39 5.46 1.04
N GLY A 45 11.16 4.94 1.13
CA GLY A 45 10.75 3.85 2.01
C GLY A 45 10.60 4.25 3.47
N LYS A 46 10.60 5.55 3.80
CA LYS A 46 10.41 6.05 5.17
C LYS A 46 8.93 6.19 5.47
N LYS A 47 8.56 6.04 6.74
CA LYS A 47 7.17 6.22 7.18
C LYS A 47 6.67 7.64 6.87
N ASP A 48 5.54 7.73 6.17
CA ASP A 48 4.91 8.98 5.73
C ASP A 48 3.41 9.03 6.06
N GLY A 49 3.09 8.70 7.32
CA GLY A 49 1.72 8.77 7.83
C GLY A 49 0.90 7.50 7.64
N ILE A 50 -0.43 7.65 7.76
CA ILE A 50 -1.39 6.53 7.76
C ILE A 50 -2.57 6.92 6.87
N SER A 51 -3.00 5.99 6.01
CA SER A 51 -4.24 6.10 5.24
C SER A 51 -5.27 5.09 5.74
N ILE A 52 -6.53 5.52 5.83
CA ILE A 52 -7.69 4.68 6.15
C ILE A 52 -8.70 4.88 5.02
N ILE A 53 -8.90 3.85 4.21
CA ILE A 53 -9.67 3.94 2.96
C ILE A 53 -10.72 2.84 2.87
N SER A 54 -11.85 3.14 2.22
CA SER A 54 -12.89 2.16 1.92
C SER A 54 -12.54 1.33 0.69
N PHE A 55 -12.85 0.03 0.68
CA PHE A 55 -12.71 -0.80 -0.53
C PHE A 55 -13.53 -0.28 -1.70
N SER A 56 -14.63 0.44 -1.45
CA SER A 56 -15.45 1.05 -2.51
C SER A 56 -14.70 2.11 -3.32
N ASP A 57 -13.67 2.72 -2.72
CA ASP A 57 -12.97 3.85 -3.31
C ASP A 57 -11.70 3.37 -4.05
N ILE A 58 -11.31 2.11 -3.85
CA ILE A 58 -10.14 1.49 -4.48
C ILE A 58 -10.50 1.07 -5.90
N THR A 59 -9.78 1.63 -6.85
CA THR A 59 -9.86 1.26 -8.28
C THR A 59 -8.94 0.10 -8.59
N SER A 60 -7.70 0.16 -8.09
CA SER A 60 -6.72 -0.90 -8.30
C SER A 60 -5.75 -1.00 -7.12
N ILE A 61 -5.22 -2.21 -6.93
CA ILE A 61 -4.16 -2.50 -5.95
C ILE A 61 -3.11 -3.38 -6.60
N SER A 62 -1.86 -2.91 -6.62
CA SER A 62 -0.69 -3.67 -7.07
C SER A 62 0.20 -4.02 -5.88
N CYS A 63 0.86 -5.16 -6.00
CA CYS A 63 2.01 -5.52 -5.19
C CYS A 63 2.91 -6.42 -6.03
N ASP A 64 4.16 -6.61 -5.60
CA ASP A 64 5.16 -7.43 -6.30
C ASP A 64 5.57 -6.94 -7.70
N SER A 65 5.25 -5.70 -8.08
CA SER A 65 5.94 -5.08 -9.22
C SER A 65 7.37 -4.67 -8.83
N ASN A 66 8.16 -4.25 -9.83
CA ASN A 66 9.51 -3.75 -9.58
C ASN A 66 9.51 -2.56 -8.61
N GLU A 67 8.49 -1.69 -8.71
CA GLU A 67 8.30 -0.52 -7.87
C GLU A 67 8.03 -0.91 -6.41
N GLU A 68 7.04 -1.78 -6.15
CA GLU A 68 6.73 -2.19 -4.78
C GLU A 68 7.83 -3.04 -4.15
N ILE A 69 8.51 -3.88 -4.94
CA ILE A 69 9.68 -4.65 -4.46
C ILE A 69 10.81 -3.71 -4.06
N ALA A 70 11.12 -2.71 -4.90
CA ALA A 70 12.16 -1.74 -4.59
C ALA A 70 11.84 -0.98 -3.30
N LEU A 71 10.59 -0.54 -3.13
CA LEU A 71 10.19 0.21 -1.94
C LEU A 71 10.21 -0.66 -0.67
N THR A 72 9.81 -1.93 -0.77
CA THR A 72 9.92 -2.90 0.32
C THR A 72 11.38 -3.02 0.78
N LEU A 73 12.33 -3.17 -0.15
CA LEU A 73 13.77 -3.27 0.16
C LEU A 73 14.34 -1.99 0.77
N LEU A 74 13.82 -0.82 0.39
CA LEU A 74 14.23 0.47 0.98
C LEU A 74 13.74 0.59 2.43
N ALA A 75 12.49 0.18 2.69
CA ALA A 75 11.90 0.23 4.02
C ALA A 75 12.57 -0.75 5.00
N GLU A 76 12.98 -1.94 4.54
CA GLU A 76 13.67 -2.95 5.36
C GLU A 76 15.09 -2.55 5.78
N LYS A 77 15.70 -1.57 5.10
CA LYS A 77 17.09 -1.13 5.36
C LYS A 77 17.21 0.05 6.32
N GLN A 78 16.12 0.44 6.98
CA GLN A 78 16.07 1.58 7.90
C GLN A 78 16.42 1.23 9.33
#